data_AF-A0A562LKP7-F1
#
_entry.id   AF-A0A562LKP7-F1
#
_cell.length_a   1.000
_cell.length_b   1.000
_cell.length_c   1.000
_cell.angle_alpha   90.00
_cell.angle_beta   90.00
_cell.angle_gamma   90.00
#
_symmetry.space_group_name_H-M   'P 1'
#
loop_
_entity.id
_entity.type
_entity.pdbx_description
1 polymer ?
#
loop_
_entity_poly.entity_id
_entity_poly.type
_entity_poly.pdbx_seq_one_letter_code
_entity_poly.pdbx_strand_id
1 'polypeptide(L)'
;MPEERHHAIRYPDTCVVLNDGHGRIDTPPANCAQCDAVCCRLTVVLQPEEQFPAHLTTTLPSGLRVMAQDEEGWCVALDGARMNCGIYDSRPAVCRRFVMDGPYCHAVREEYFEQRDGGIPLALR
;
A
#
# COMPACT_ATOMS: atom_id res chain seq x y z
N MET A 1 -38.83 -8.82 5.03
CA MET A 1 -38.07 -9.03 3.80
C MET A 1 -37.03 -7.91 3.71
N PRO A 2 -35.79 -8.07 4.21
CA PRO A 2 -34.76 -7.07 3.99
C PRO A 2 -34.11 -7.28 2.61
N GLU A 3 -34.02 -6.17 1.90
CA GLU A 3 -33.47 -5.97 0.57
C GLU A 3 -31.96 -6.27 0.57
N GLU A 4 -31.55 -7.29 -0.19
CA GLU A 4 -30.16 -7.70 -0.35
C GLU A 4 -29.38 -6.66 -1.17
N ARG A 5 -28.73 -5.73 -0.46
CA ARG A 5 -27.73 -4.82 -1.02
C ARG A 5 -26.50 -5.63 -1.40
N HIS A 6 -26.45 -6.07 -2.64
CA HIS A 6 -25.26 -6.65 -3.25
C HIS A 6 -24.18 -5.55 -3.35
N HIS A 7 -23.19 -5.58 -2.46
CA HIS A 7 -22.04 -4.70 -2.52
C HIS A 7 -20.99 -5.34 -3.46
N ALA A 8 -20.89 -4.83 -4.68
CA ALA A 8 -19.83 -5.23 -5.60
C ALA A 8 -18.55 -4.48 -5.21
N ILE A 9 -17.61 -5.16 -4.54
CA ILE A 9 -16.26 -4.64 -4.37
C ILE A 9 -15.59 -4.72 -5.75
N ARG A 10 -15.45 -3.57 -6.42
CA ARG A 10 -14.70 -3.47 -7.67
C ARG A 10 -13.23 -3.37 -7.31
N TYR A 11 -12.45 -4.40 -7.64
CA TYR A 11 -11.00 -4.28 -7.72
C TYR A 11 -10.61 -3.95 -9.16
N PRO A 12 -9.84 -2.88 -9.42
CA PRO A 12 -9.56 -2.41 -10.78
C PRO A 12 -8.77 -3.40 -11.66
N ASP A 13 -8.14 -4.42 -11.07
CA ASP A 13 -7.39 -5.46 -11.79
C ASP A 13 -8.18 -6.78 -11.95
N THR A 14 -9.45 -6.84 -11.53
CA THR A 14 -10.25 -8.08 -11.55
C THR A 14 -11.52 -7.94 -12.38
N CYS A 15 -11.66 -8.75 -13.44
CA CYS A 15 -12.95 -8.97 -14.08
C CYS A 15 -13.82 -9.85 -13.16
N VAL A 16 -14.70 -9.22 -12.36
CA VAL A 16 -15.66 -9.96 -11.54
C VAL A 16 -16.81 -10.45 -12.43
N VAL A 17 -16.77 -11.72 -12.83
CA VAL A 17 -17.94 -12.46 -13.30
C VAL A 17 -18.51 -13.24 -12.11
N LEU A 18 -19.62 -12.76 -11.54
CA LEU A 18 -20.39 -13.50 -10.55
C LEU A 18 -21.18 -14.59 -11.29
N ASN A 19 -20.69 -15.83 -11.25
CA ASN A 19 -21.51 -17.00 -11.60
C ASN A 19 -21.61 -17.92 -10.38
N ASP A 20 -22.84 -18.26 -10.05
CA ASP A 20 -23.22 -19.09 -8.91
C ASP A 20 -22.57 -20.48 -9.01
N GLY A 21 -21.59 -20.74 -8.14
CA GLY A 21 -21.02 -22.08 -7.95
C GLY A 21 -19.49 -22.12 -8.05
N HIS A 22 -18.80 -21.74 -6.98
CA HIS A 22 -17.42 -22.13 -6.68
C HIS A 22 -16.30 -21.70 -7.66
N GLY A 23 -16.36 -20.48 -8.18
CA GLY A 23 -15.25 -19.85 -8.90
C GLY A 23 -14.24 -19.21 -7.94
N ARG A 24 -13.03 -19.76 -7.84
CA ARG A 24 -11.91 -19.07 -7.18
C ARG A 24 -11.54 -17.87 -8.06
N ILE A 25 -11.63 -16.67 -7.49
CA ILE A 25 -11.09 -15.46 -8.12
C ILE A 25 -9.57 -15.63 -8.12
N ASP A 26 -9.00 -15.97 -9.27
CA ASP A 26 -7.55 -16.05 -9.44
C ASP A 26 -7.02 -14.63 -9.62
N THR A 27 -6.94 -13.88 -8.52
CA THR A 27 -6.22 -12.60 -8.51
C THR A 27 -4.76 -12.88 -8.87
N PRO A 28 -4.19 -12.20 -9.87
CA PRO A 28 -2.78 -12.37 -10.19
C PRO A 28 -1.93 -12.04 -8.96
N PRO A 29 -0.82 -12.76 -8.74
CA PRO A 29 0.04 -12.53 -7.59
C PRO A 29 0.52 -11.08 -7.58
N ALA A 30 0.51 -10.46 -6.41
CA ALA A 30 0.90 -9.07 -6.25
C ALA A 30 2.38 -8.90 -6.61
N ASN A 31 2.67 -8.02 -7.58
CA ASN A 31 4.03 -7.74 -8.03
C ASN A 31 4.38 -6.27 -7.76
N CYS A 32 5.45 -6.01 -6.99
CA CYS A 32 5.87 -4.63 -6.73
C CYS A 32 6.41 -3.89 -7.96
N ALA A 33 6.80 -4.59 -9.04
CA ALA A 33 7.23 -3.94 -10.29
C ALA A 33 6.07 -3.30 -11.07
N GLN A 34 4.82 -3.59 -10.69
CA GLN A 34 3.61 -3.06 -11.31
C GLN A 34 2.67 -2.42 -10.27
N CYS A 35 3.19 -2.13 -9.07
CA CYS A 35 2.44 -1.55 -7.99
C CYS A 35 2.67 -0.03 -7.96
N ASP A 36 1.68 0.73 -7.50
CA ASP A 36 1.86 2.13 -7.14
C ASP A 36 2.64 2.29 -5.81
N ALA A 37 3.66 1.45 -5.58
CA ALA A 37 4.48 1.41 -4.37
C ALA A 37 3.75 1.64 -3.03
N VAL A 38 2.52 1.12 -2.88
CA VAL A 38 1.58 1.57 -1.83
C VAL A 38 2.13 1.52 -0.41
N CYS A 39 2.98 0.52 -0.10
CA CYS A 39 3.61 0.40 1.21
C CYS A 39 4.62 1.52 1.51
N CYS A 40 5.15 2.20 0.48
CA CYS A 40 6.04 3.36 0.63
C CYS A 40 5.26 4.64 1.00
N ARG A 41 3.92 4.64 1.00
CA ARG A 41 3.10 5.74 1.55
C ARG A 41 2.93 5.69 3.06
N LEU A 42 3.23 4.54 3.68
CA LEU A 42 3.01 4.35 5.11
C LEU A 42 4.07 5.05 5.94
N THR A 43 3.66 5.63 7.07
CA THR A 43 4.60 6.12 8.08
C THR A 43 5.25 4.93 8.79
N VAL A 44 6.56 4.81 8.66
CA VAL A 44 7.33 3.69 9.22
C VAL A 44 8.12 4.17 10.43
N VAL A 45 7.72 3.73 11.62
CA VAL A 45 8.48 3.97 12.86
C VAL A 45 9.63 2.99 12.96
N LEU A 46 10.84 3.51 13.14
CA LEU A 46 12.07 2.73 13.24
C LEU A 46 12.28 2.24 14.67
N GLN A 47 12.83 1.04 14.82
CA GLN A 47 13.29 0.58 16.12
C GLN A 47 14.57 1.36 16.53
N PRO A 48 14.81 1.57 17.84
CA PRO A 48 15.98 2.31 18.31
C PRO A 48 17.32 1.73 17.83
N GLU A 49 17.40 0.41 17.65
CA GLU A 49 18.62 -0.32 17.28
C GLU A 49 18.91 -0.27 15.77
N GLU A 50 17.92 0.10 14.96
CA GLU A 50 18.08 0.15 13.51
C GLU A 50 18.88 1.39 13.08
N GLN A 51 19.95 1.17 12.32
CA GLN A 51 20.80 2.24 11.80
C GLN A 51 20.52 2.46 10.31
N PHE A 52 20.11 3.68 9.98
CA PHE A 52 19.86 4.11 8.60
C PHE A 52 20.57 5.45 8.37
N PRO A 53 21.02 5.73 7.13
CA PRO A 53 21.55 7.03 6.77
C PRO A 53 20.61 8.17 7.17
N ALA A 54 21.16 9.27 7.69
CA ALA A 54 20.37 10.39 8.19
C ALA A 54 19.40 10.96 7.15
N HIS A 55 19.77 10.96 5.86
CA HIS A 55 18.93 11.45 4.77
C HIS A 55 17.71 10.55 4.47
N LEU A 56 17.67 9.31 4.99
CA LEU A 56 16.53 8.40 4.83
C LEU A 56 15.56 8.45 6.00
N THR A 57 15.86 9.22 7.05
CA THR A 57 15.11 9.21 8.30
C THR A 57 14.81 10.61 8.80
N THR A 58 13.75 10.76 9.57
CA THR A 58 13.42 11.99 10.28
C THR A 58 12.88 11.68 11.68
N THR A 59 12.78 12.70 12.52
CA THR A 59 12.20 12.59 13.86
C THR A 59 10.95 13.45 13.91
N LEU A 60 9.82 12.83 14.26
CA LEU A 60 8.55 13.53 14.46
C LEU A 60 8.61 14.41 15.71
N PRO A 61 7.74 15.44 15.85
CA PRO A 61 7.66 16.26 17.07
C PRO A 61 7.42 15.45 18.35
N SER A 62 6.84 14.26 18.24
CA SER A 62 6.66 13.31 19.34
C SER A 62 7.96 12.63 19.82
N GLY A 63 9.08 12.85 19.11
CA GLY A 63 10.36 12.19 19.37
C GLY A 63 10.52 10.83 18.68
N LEU A 64 9.50 10.34 17.96
CA LEU A 64 9.57 9.08 17.22
C LEU A 64 10.44 9.24 15.97
N ARG A 65 11.42 8.35 15.81
CA ARG A 65 12.25 8.27 14.60
C ARG A 65 11.53 7.43 13.55
N VAL A 66 11.41 7.98 12.34
CA VAL A 66 10.65 7.38 11.23
C VAL A 66 11.47 7.40 9.94
N MET A 67 11.08 6.59 8.95
CA MET A 67 11.54 6.80 7.57
C MET A 67 11.03 8.17 7.08
N ALA A 68 11.90 8.95 6.43
CA ALA A 68 11.52 10.25 5.89
C ALA A 68 10.57 10.08 4.71
N GLN A 69 9.65 11.03 4.57
CA GLN A 69 8.75 11.16 3.43
C GLN A 69 9.05 12.46 2.67
N ASP A 70 8.85 12.44 1.35
CA ASP A 70 8.87 13.63 0.51
C ASP A 70 7.58 14.46 0.63
N GLU A 71 7.49 15.54 -0.14
CA GLU A 71 6.34 16.46 -0.13
C GLU A 71 5.04 15.80 -0.62
N GLU A 72 5.14 14.69 -1.36
CA GLU A 72 4.01 13.93 -1.90
C GLU A 72 3.59 12.78 -0.97
N GLY A 73 4.29 12.62 0.15
CA GLY A 73 4.03 11.60 1.17
C GLY A 73 4.60 10.22 0.84
N TRP A 74 5.57 10.13 -0.07
CA TRP A 74 6.30 8.90 -0.33
C TRP A 74 7.54 8.80 0.54
N CYS A 75 7.84 7.59 1.02
CA CYS A 75 9.13 7.27 1.60
C CYS A 75 10.25 7.66 0.63
N VAL A 76 11.24 8.41 1.10
CA VAL A 76 12.37 8.91 0.28
C VAL A 76 13.24 7.79 -0.31
N ALA A 77 13.06 6.55 0.14
CA ALA A 77 13.72 5.38 -0.42
C ALA A 77 12.98 4.76 -1.63
N LEU A 78 11.87 5.36 -2.08
CA LEU A 78 11.16 4.99 -3.29
C LEU A 78 12.05 5.25 -4.53
N ASP A 79 12.15 4.25 -5.40
CA ASP A 79 12.63 4.46 -6.77
C ASP A 79 11.43 4.93 -7.61
N GLY A 80 11.35 6.24 -7.85
CA GLY A 80 10.26 6.85 -8.63
C GLY A 80 10.24 6.45 -10.11
N ALA A 81 11.35 5.96 -10.67
CA ALA A 81 11.37 5.48 -12.06
C ALA A 81 10.74 4.10 -12.20
N ARG A 82 10.88 3.25 -11.16
CA ARG A 82 10.37 1.87 -11.14
C ARG A 82 9.11 1.70 -10.31
N MET A 83 8.71 2.73 -9.57
CA MET A 83 7.61 2.70 -8.60
C MET A 83 7.74 1.51 -7.62
N ASN A 84 8.93 1.31 -7.07
CA ASN A 84 9.18 0.27 -6.06
C ASN A 84 10.21 0.72 -5.03
N CYS A 85 10.35 -0.02 -3.93
CA CYS A 85 11.28 0.32 -2.88
C CYS A 85 12.73 0.11 -3.35
N GLY A 86 13.51 1.19 -3.46
CA GLY A 86 14.92 1.15 -3.88
C GLY A 86 15.86 0.48 -2.87
N ILE A 87 15.38 0.23 -1.65
CA ILE A 87 16.13 -0.44 -0.56
C ILE A 87 15.49 -1.77 -0.15
N TYR A 88 14.78 -2.46 -1.06
CA TYR A 88 13.94 -3.62 -0.73
C TYR A 88 14.65 -4.68 0.14
N ASP A 89 15.91 -4.98 -0.14
CA ASP A 89 16.71 -6.00 0.58
C ASP A 89 17.22 -5.53 1.95
N SER A 90 17.43 -4.22 2.11
CA SER A 90 17.92 -3.58 3.34
C SER A 90 16.82 -2.88 4.12
N ARG A 91 15.54 -3.18 3.82
CA ARG A 91 14.36 -2.60 4.48
C ARG A 91 14.43 -2.69 6.01
N PRO A 92 13.87 -1.69 6.71
CA PRO A 92 13.70 -1.76 8.16
C PRO A 92 12.78 -2.92 8.55
N ALA A 93 12.88 -3.38 9.79
CA ALA A 93 12.17 -4.52 10.35
C ALA A 93 10.65 -4.43 10.14
N VAL A 94 10.07 -3.22 10.31
CA VAL A 94 8.65 -2.98 10.05
C VAL A 94 8.31 -3.22 8.58
N CYS A 95 9.10 -2.66 7.64
CA CYS A 95 8.87 -2.83 6.21
C CYS A 95 9.07 -4.27 5.73
N ARG A 96 9.90 -5.07 6.41
CA ARG A 96 10.10 -6.50 6.09
C ARG A 96 8.85 -7.34 6.32
N ARG A 97 7.88 -6.89 7.13
CA ARG A 97 6.58 -7.57 7.30
C ARG A 97 5.72 -7.50 6.03
N PHE A 98 5.94 -6.48 5.18
CA PHE A 98 5.28 -6.31 3.90
C PHE A 98 6.05 -7.05 2.80
N VAL A 99 6.14 -8.37 2.93
CA VAL A 99 6.68 -9.26 1.88
C VAL A 99 5.76 -9.18 0.66
N MET A 100 6.35 -9.14 -0.54
CA MET A 100 5.58 -9.15 -1.79
C MET A 100 4.64 -10.38 -1.81
N ASP A 101 3.39 -10.17 -2.20
CA ASP A 101 2.33 -11.20 -2.19
C ASP A 101 2.04 -11.81 -0.80
N GLY A 102 2.52 -11.15 0.27
CA GLY A 102 2.23 -11.52 1.65
C GLY A 102 0.93 -10.89 2.16
N PRO A 103 0.41 -11.36 3.31
CA PRO A 103 -0.87 -10.90 3.87
C PRO A 103 -0.90 -9.38 4.10
N TYR A 104 0.15 -8.80 4.68
CA TYR A 104 0.25 -7.35 4.88
C TYR A 104 0.37 -6.57 3.57
N CYS A 105 0.94 -7.17 2.52
CA CYS A 105 1.05 -6.60 1.19
C CYS A 105 -0.31 -6.55 0.48
N HIS A 106 -1.18 -7.54 0.70
CA HIS A 106 -2.55 -7.53 0.22
C HIS A 106 -3.42 -6.53 0.99
N ALA A 107 -3.38 -6.55 2.33
CA ALA A 107 -4.19 -5.66 3.15
C ALA A 107 -3.98 -4.17 2.81
N VAL A 108 -2.72 -3.73 2.68
CA VAL A 108 -2.44 -2.33 2.30
C VAL A 108 -2.88 -1.99 0.88
N ARG A 109 -2.89 -2.97 -0.05
CA ARG A 109 -3.39 -2.75 -1.42
C ARG A 109 -4.90 -2.61 -1.42
N GLU A 110 -5.60 -3.48 -0.72
CA GLU A 110 -7.06 -3.41 -0.52
C GLU A 110 -7.46 -2.05 0.06
N GLU A 111 -6.87 -1.64 1.18
CA GLU A 111 -7.13 -0.32 1.79
C GLU A 111 -6.85 0.84 0.83
N TYR A 112 -5.76 0.77 0.06
CA TYR A 112 -5.39 1.80 -0.90
C TYR A 112 -6.38 1.91 -2.07
N PHE A 113 -6.85 0.78 -2.59
CA PHE A 113 -7.84 0.77 -3.67
C PHE A 113 -9.20 1.30 -3.20
N GLU A 114 -9.65 0.90 -2.01
CA GLU A 114 -10.88 1.43 -1.41
C GLU A 114 -10.84 2.96 -1.25
N GLN A 115 -9.71 3.50 -0.80
CA GLN A 115 -9.53 4.95 -0.64
C GLN A 115 -9.51 5.70 -1.97
N ARG A 116 -8.93 5.11 -3.03
CA ARG A 116 -8.92 5.71 -4.38
C ARG A 116 -10.29 5.69 -5.03
N ASP A 117 -11.03 4.60 -4.87
CA ASP A 117 -12.33 4.41 -5.51
C ASP A 117 -13.46 5.13 -4.76
N GLY A 118 -13.25 5.46 -3.48
CA GLY A 118 -14.17 6.24 -2.64
C GLY A 118 -14.29 7.73 -2.99
N GLY A 119 -14.08 8.11 -4.25
CA GLY A 119 -13.95 9.49 -4.72
C GLY A 119 -14.94 10.51 -4.11
N ILE A 120 -14.43 11.72 -3.85
CA ILE A 120 -15.24 12.89 -3.44
C ILE A 120 -16.22 13.20 -4.58
N PRO A 121 -17.53 13.43 -4.31
CA PRO A 121 -18.44 13.90 -5.35
C PRO A 121 -17.98 15.29 -5.81
N LEU A 122 -17.36 15.36 -6.99
CA LEU A 122 -17.12 16.60 -7.69
C LEU A 122 -18.47 17.10 -8.23
N ALA A 123 -19.22 17.81 -7.39
CA ALA A 123 -20.38 18.57 -7.82
C ALA A 123 -19.90 19.81 -8.60
N LEU A 124 -19.72 19.64 -9.91
CA LEU A 124 -19.51 20.76 -10.82
C LEU A 124 -20.82 21.55 -10.91
N ARG A 125 -20.82 22.81 -10.46
CA ARG A 125 -21.91 23.78 -10.65
C ARG A 125 -21.57 24.74 -11.77
#